data_AF-A0A9D7C8L4-F1
#
_entry.id   AF-A0A9D7C8L4-F1
#
_cell.length_a   1.000
_cell.length_b   1.000
_cell.length_c   1.000
_cell.angle_alpha   90.00
_cell.angle_beta   90.00
_cell.angle_gamma   90.00
#
_symmetry.space_group_name_H-M   'P 1'
#
loop_
_entity.id
_entity.type
_entity.pdbx_description
1 polymer ?
#
loop_
_entity_poly.entity_id
_entity_poly.type
_entity_poly.pdbx_seq_one_letter_code
_entity_poly.pdbx_strand_id
1 'polypeptide(L)'
;MSRVYRNLLQKDHYKKHLSYAGTHGSIDLRRALCDHLRETRGINAAVENILLTRGSMMALYLAFHTIIKQGDVVVVGETNYYSATAMFKNIGAKLITVPVDENGMVVDALEKIVKNKDQGGVLNAASSQSNYCFPEGRKAYATVMPC
;
A
#
# COMPACT_ATOMS: atom_id res chain seq x y z
N MET A 1 -17.51 -33.34 -17.14
CA MET A 1 -17.24 -32.11 -16.35
C MET A 1 -17.91 -30.83 -16.88
N SER A 2 -18.26 -30.71 -18.18
CA SER A 2 -18.83 -29.46 -18.74
C SER A 2 -20.33 -29.22 -18.46
N ARG A 3 -21.13 -30.27 -18.28
CA ARG A 3 -22.60 -30.17 -18.13
C ARG A 3 -23.03 -29.57 -16.78
N VAL A 4 -22.31 -29.87 -15.71
CA VAL A 4 -22.54 -29.30 -14.37
C VAL A 4 -22.20 -27.81 -14.35
N TYR A 5 -21.05 -27.42 -14.91
CA TYR A 5 -20.66 -26.02 -15.05
C TYR A 5 -21.69 -25.22 -15.85
N ARG A 6 -22.17 -25.75 -16.98
CA ARG A 6 -23.21 -25.08 -17.79
C ARG A 6 -24.49 -24.83 -16.99
N ASN A 7 -24.95 -25.81 -16.20
CA ASN A 7 -26.14 -25.66 -15.36
C ASN A 7 -25.94 -24.64 -14.24
N LEU A 8 -24.75 -24.55 -13.66
CA LEU A 8 -24.44 -23.55 -12.62
C LEU A 8 -24.40 -22.12 -13.18
N LEU A 9 -23.81 -21.93 -14.37
CA LEU A 9 -23.74 -20.63 -15.04
C LEU A 9 -25.10 -20.14 -15.56
N GLN A 10 -26.05 -21.05 -15.82
CA GLN A 10 -27.42 -20.70 -16.25
C GLN A 10 -28.29 -20.11 -15.14
N LYS A 11 -27.93 -20.34 -13.86
CA LYS A 11 -28.66 -19.77 -12.72
C LYS A 11 -28.45 -18.25 -12.68
N ASP A 12 -29.56 -17.50 -12.59
CA ASP A 12 -29.54 -16.03 -12.69
C ASP A 12 -28.68 -15.34 -11.61
N HIS A 13 -28.53 -15.98 -10.44
CA HIS A 13 -27.65 -15.49 -9.38
C HIS A 13 -26.18 -15.35 -9.85
N TYR A 14 -25.67 -16.31 -10.64
CA TYR A 14 -24.28 -16.27 -11.10
C TYR A 14 -24.09 -15.30 -12.28
N LYS A 15 -25.09 -15.15 -13.16
CA LYS A 15 -25.02 -14.21 -14.30
C LYS A 15 -24.73 -12.77 -13.87
N LYS A 16 -25.28 -12.34 -12.73
CA LYS A 16 -25.06 -11.00 -12.16
C LYS A 16 -23.59 -10.75 -11.76
N HIS A 17 -22.87 -11.78 -11.32
CA HIS A 17 -21.47 -11.69 -10.92
C HIS A 17 -20.47 -11.98 -12.04
N LEU A 18 -20.93 -12.60 -13.13
CA LEU A 18 -20.11 -12.94 -14.31
C LEU A 18 -20.09 -11.83 -15.37
N SER A 19 -20.99 -10.86 -15.25
CA SER A 19 -21.01 -9.68 -16.10
C SER A 19 -19.85 -8.74 -15.75
N TYR A 20 -19.45 -7.89 -16.69
CA TYR A 20 -18.44 -6.86 -16.41
C TYR A 20 -18.85 -6.03 -15.18
N ALA A 21 -18.06 -6.14 -14.11
CA ALA A 21 -18.26 -5.39 -12.89
C ALA A 21 -17.56 -4.02 -12.97
N GLY A 22 -17.93 -3.10 -12.09
CA GLY A 22 -17.26 -1.80 -11.97
C GLY A 22 -15.77 -1.96 -11.62
N THR A 23 -14.95 -1.00 -12.02
CA THR A 23 -13.49 -0.96 -11.77
C THR A 23 -13.10 -1.06 -10.30
N HIS A 24 -14.02 -0.67 -9.40
CA HIS A 24 -13.83 -0.70 -7.95
C HIS A 24 -14.15 -2.07 -7.31
N GLY A 25 -14.66 -3.01 -8.12
CA GLY A 25 -15.13 -4.32 -7.69
C GLY A 25 -16.57 -4.31 -7.14
N SER A 26 -16.98 -5.45 -6.58
CA SER A 26 -18.35 -5.68 -6.08
C SER A 26 -18.74 -4.66 -5.01
N ILE A 27 -19.91 -4.03 -5.19
CA ILE A 27 -20.46 -3.07 -4.23
C ILE A 27 -20.81 -3.74 -2.89
N ASP A 28 -21.31 -4.98 -2.93
CA ASP A 28 -21.75 -5.72 -1.74
C ASP A 28 -20.56 -6.02 -0.83
N LEU A 29 -19.43 -6.42 -1.42
CA LEU A 29 -18.20 -6.69 -0.68
C LEU A 29 -17.60 -5.39 -0.10
N ARG A 30 -17.66 -4.28 -0.85
CA ARG A 30 -17.15 -3.00 -0.34
C ARG A 30 -17.95 -2.49 0.86
N ARG A 31 -19.28 -2.64 0.85
CA ARG A 31 -20.13 -2.32 2.02
C ARG A 31 -19.75 -3.15 3.24
N ALA A 32 -19.62 -4.46 3.07
CA ALA A 32 -19.19 -5.34 4.16
C ALA A 32 -17.81 -4.95 4.72
N LEU A 33 -16.89 -4.50 3.85
CA LEU A 33 -15.59 -3.99 4.29
C LEU A 33 -15.69 -2.64 5.04
N CYS A 34 -16.57 -1.73 4.63
CA CYS A 34 -16.81 -0.48 5.38
C CYS A 34 -17.24 -0.78 6.82
N ASP A 35 -18.20 -1.69 6.98
CA ASP A 35 -18.72 -2.06 8.30
C ASP A 35 -17.62 -2.75 9.13
N HIS A 36 -16.88 -3.68 8.52
CA HIS A 36 -15.76 -4.36 9.18
C HIS A 36 -14.66 -3.38 9.65
N LEU A 37 -14.29 -2.40 8.82
CA LEU A 37 -13.27 -1.39 9.17
C LEU A 37 -13.76 -0.45 10.28
N ARG A 38 -15.06 -0.12 10.28
CA ARG A 38 -15.67 0.67 11.33
C ARG A 38 -15.64 -0.06 12.67
N GLU A 39 -16.02 -1.34 12.68
CA GLU A 39 -16.11 -2.14 13.90
C GLU A 39 -14.72 -2.48 14.47
N THR A 40 -13.77 -2.89 13.63
CA THR A 40 -12.47 -3.39 14.11
C THR A 40 -11.43 -2.30 14.35
N ARG A 41 -11.52 -1.18 13.62
CA ARG A 41 -10.49 -0.12 13.63
C ARG A 41 -11.05 1.28 13.87
N GLY A 42 -12.37 1.43 14.02
CA GLY A 42 -13.01 2.75 14.17
C GLY A 42 -12.92 3.64 12.93
N ILE A 43 -12.56 3.09 11.77
CA ILE A 43 -12.36 3.86 10.54
C ILE A 43 -13.70 4.01 9.83
N ASN A 44 -14.21 5.24 9.75
CA ASN A 44 -15.44 5.55 9.01
C ASN A 44 -15.14 5.79 7.52
N ALA A 45 -14.94 4.71 6.75
CA ALA A 45 -14.71 4.78 5.32
C ALA A 45 -16.03 4.73 4.54
N ALA A 46 -16.18 5.63 3.57
CA ALA A 46 -17.29 5.62 2.63
C ALA A 46 -17.04 4.57 1.51
N VAL A 47 -18.10 4.03 0.90
CA VAL A 47 -17.99 2.91 -0.04
C VAL A 47 -17.23 3.31 -1.32
N GLU A 48 -17.30 4.60 -1.68
CA GLU A 48 -16.57 5.21 -2.78
C GLU A 48 -15.05 5.21 -2.55
N ASN A 49 -14.63 5.26 -1.28
CA ASN A 49 -13.21 5.29 -0.88
C ASN A 49 -12.58 3.90 -0.76
N ILE A 50 -13.35 2.83 -0.99
CA ILE A 50 -12.84 1.45 -0.97
C ILE A 50 -12.63 0.95 -2.40
N LEU A 51 -11.41 0.51 -2.67
CA LEU A 51 -11.02 -0.16 -3.90
C LEU A 51 -10.67 -1.63 -3.62
N LEU A 52 -11.37 -2.55 -4.28
CA LEU A 52 -11.03 -3.96 -4.21
C LEU A 52 -9.82 -4.26 -5.11
N THR A 53 -8.79 -4.87 -4.51
CA THR A 53 -7.56 -5.23 -5.20
C THR A 53 -7.40 -6.76 -5.25
N ARG A 54 -6.56 -7.24 -6.18
CA ARG A 54 -6.25 -8.67 -6.32
C ARG A 54 -5.15 -9.14 -5.35
N GLY A 55 -4.90 -8.41 -4.27
CA GLY A 55 -3.88 -8.70 -3.27
C GLY A 55 -3.12 -7.45 -2.82
N SER A 56 -2.35 -7.59 -1.73
CA SER A 56 -1.61 -6.49 -1.12
C SER A 56 -0.58 -5.85 -2.07
N MET A 57 0.08 -6.64 -2.91
CA MET A 57 1.05 -6.10 -3.89
C MET A 57 0.39 -5.15 -4.90
N MET A 58 -0.83 -5.47 -5.38
CA MET A 58 -1.55 -4.59 -6.29
C MET A 58 -1.99 -3.31 -5.57
N ALA A 59 -2.42 -3.42 -4.32
CA ALA A 59 -2.75 -2.25 -3.50
C ALA A 59 -1.53 -1.33 -3.31
N LEU A 60 -0.37 -1.89 -2.97
CA LEU A 60 0.88 -1.14 -2.82
C LEU A 60 1.31 -0.50 -4.15
N TYR A 61 1.22 -1.24 -5.25
CA TYR A 61 1.55 -0.72 -6.57
C TYR A 61 0.70 0.51 -6.93
N LEU A 62 -0.62 0.43 -6.75
CA LEU A 62 -1.53 1.55 -7.01
C LEU A 62 -1.30 2.72 -6.04
N ALA A 63 -1.05 2.44 -4.76
CA ALA A 63 -0.73 3.47 -3.77
C ALA A 63 0.58 4.21 -4.13
N PHE A 64 1.62 3.48 -4.50
CA PHE A 64 2.89 4.10 -4.89
C PHE A 64 2.77 4.92 -6.17
N HIS A 65 2.06 4.43 -7.18
CA HIS A 65 1.84 5.19 -8.42
C HIS A 65 0.98 6.45 -8.25
N THR A 66 0.14 6.52 -7.22
CA THR A 66 -0.68 7.70 -6.94
C THR A 66 0.04 8.73 -6.08
N ILE A 67 0.92 8.27 -5.20
CA ILE A 67 1.60 9.12 -4.22
C ILE A 67 2.95 9.62 -4.74
N ILE A 68 3.68 8.80 -5.52
CA ILE A 68 5.06 9.06 -5.94
C ILE A 68 5.08 9.53 -7.39
N LYS A 69 5.86 10.59 -7.64
CA LYS A 69 6.15 11.07 -8.98
C LYS A 69 7.58 10.74 -9.38
N GLN A 70 7.81 10.71 -10.69
CA GLN A 70 9.13 10.55 -11.24
C GLN A 70 10.06 11.66 -10.73
N GLY A 71 11.25 11.28 -10.25
CA GLY A 71 12.23 12.22 -9.68
C GLY A 71 12.08 12.48 -8.18
N ASP A 72 10.99 12.04 -7.56
CA ASP A 72 10.81 12.14 -6.11
C ASP A 72 11.88 11.33 -5.37
N VAL A 73 12.27 11.83 -4.21
CA VAL A 73 13.25 11.16 -3.34
C VAL A 73 12.50 10.28 -2.36
N VAL A 74 12.77 8.97 -2.39
CA VAL A 74 12.18 7.99 -1.47
C VAL A 74 13.28 7.43 -0.58
N VAL A 75 13.06 7.52 0.74
CA VAL A 75 14.02 7.03 1.72
C VAL A 75 13.63 5.63 2.17
N VAL A 76 14.54 4.68 2.01
CA VAL A 76 14.33 3.27 2.33
C VAL A 76 15.37 2.79 3.34
N GLY A 77 15.04 1.80 4.17
CA GLY A 77 16.04 1.14 5.00
C GLY A 77 17.02 0.31 4.16
N GLU A 78 18.24 0.11 4.65
CA GLU A 78 19.20 -0.83 4.06
C GLU A 78 18.63 -2.25 3.96
N THR A 79 17.86 -2.67 4.96
CA THR A 79 17.06 -3.90 4.93
C THR A 79 15.60 -3.56 4.58
N ASN A 80 15.27 -3.57 3.29
CA ASN A 80 13.92 -3.24 2.81
C ASN A 80 13.28 -4.39 2.00
N TYR A 81 11.95 -4.36 1.91
CA TYR A 81 11.17 -5.25 1.07
C TYR A 81 11.53 -5.06 -0.41
N TYR A 82 12.21 -6.04 -0.97
CA TYR A 82 12.75 -5.99 -2.34
C TYR A 82 11.71 -5.56 -3.39
N SER A 83 10.47 -6.06 -3.29
CA SER A 83 9.41 -5.72 -4.24
C SER A 83 8.99 -4.26 -4.14
N ALA A 84 9.01 -3.63 -2.95
CA ALA A 84 8.74 -2.20 -2.83
C ALA A 84 9.87 -1.36 -3.45
N THR A 85 11.13 -1.73 -3.19
CA THR A 85 12.29 -1.10 -3.83
C THR A 85 12.21 -1.18 -5.36
N ALA A 86 11.79 -2.33 -5.91
CA ALA A 86 11.58 -2.50 -7.33
C ALA A 86 10.47 -1.60 -7.89
N MET A 87 9.35 -1.45 -7.16
CA MET A 87 8.25 -0.54 -7.54
C MET A 87 8.71 0.92 -7.58
N PHE A 88 9.45 1.40 -6.58
CA PHE A 88 9.96 2.77 -6.56
C PHE A 88 10.91 3.07 -7.73
N LYS A 89 11.80 2.11 -8.05
CA LYS A 89 12.66 2.22 -9.23
C LYS A 89 11.86 2.27 -10.52
N ASN A 90 10.78 1.48 -10.61
CA ASN A 90 9.91 1.45 -11.79
C ASN A 90 9.18 2.79 -12.01
N ILE A 91 8.77 3.47 -10.94
CA ILE A 91 8.17 4.82 -10.98
C ILE A 91 9.21 5.89 -11.37
N GLY A 92 10.50 5.59 -11.23
CA GLY A 92 11.59 6.53 -11.50
C GLY A 92 11.91 7.44 -10.30
N ALA A 93 11.62 6.98 -9.08
CA ALA A 93 12.01 7.66 -7.86
C ALA A 93 13.52 7.48 -7.55
N LYS A 94 14.13 8.48 -6.92
CA LYS A 94 15.50 8.45 -6.43
C LYS A 94 15.52 7.83 -5.03
N LEU A 95 16.15 6.67 -4.89
CA LEU A 95 16.22 5.96 -3.62
C LEU A 95 17.42 6.43 -2.79
N ILE A 96 17.18 6.72 -1.51
CA ILE A 96 18.22 6.95 -0.50
C ILE A 96 18.11 5.86 0.56
N THR A 97 19.20 5.15 0.84
CA THR A 97 19.24 4.11 1.87
C THR A 97 19.65 4.68 3.22
N VAL A 98 18.98 4.24 4.29
CA VAL A 98 19.28 4.59 5.68
C VAL A 98 19.66 3.32 6.43
N PRO A 99 20.73 3.34 7.25
CA PRO A 99 21.10 2.20 8.06
C PRO A 99 19.97 1.79 9.01
N VAL A 100 19.83 0.49 9.21
CA VAL A 100 18.83 -0.13 10.09
C VAL A 100 19.57 -0.83 11.21
N ASP A 101 19.27 -0.46 12.46
CA ASP A 101 19.78 -1.08 13.68
C ASP A 101 18.82 -2.17 14.20
N GLU A 102 19.17 -2.82 15.32
CA GLU A 102 18.32 -3.82 15.99
C GLU A 102 16.98 -3.25 16.53
N ASN A 103 16.82 -1.92 16.50
CA ASN A 103 15.62 -1.21 16.90
C ASN A 103 14.90 -0.58 15.70
N GLY A 104 15.27 -0.95 14.47
CA GLY A 104 14.69 -0.44 13.22
C GLY A 104 15.52 0.67 12.56
N MET A 105 14.85 1.58 11.85
CA MET A 105 15.54 2.62 11.08
C MET A 105 16.23 3.63 12.01
N VAL A 106 17.50 3.94 11.73
CA VAL A 106 18.27 4.92 12.52
C VAL A 106 17.76 6.33 12.22
N VAL A 107 16.94 6.86 13.13
CA VAL A 107 16.25 8.16 12.98
C VAL A 107 17.24 9.33 12.88
N ASP A 108 18.39 9.26 13.57
CA ASP A 108 19.41 10.31 13.50
C ASP A 108 20.04 10.42 12.09
N ALA A 109 20.19 9.28 11.41
CA ALA A 109 20.67 9.25 10.03
C ALA A 109 19.60 9.79 9.07
N LEU A 110 18.33 9.47 9.33
CA LEU A 110 17.19 10.03 8.60
C LEU A 110 17.11 11.56 8.77
N GLU A 111 17.25 12.08 9.98
CA GLU A 111 17.19 13.52 10.26
C GLU A 111 18.31 14.28 9.53
N LYS A 112 19.53 13.71 9.47
CA LYS A 112 20.64 14.29 8.68
C LYS A 112 20.35 14.34 7.18
N ILE A 113 19.63 13.35 6.64
CA ILE A 113 19.25 13.31 5.23
C ILE A 113 18.19 14.37 4.93
N VAL A 114 17.19 14.51 5.81
CA VAL A 114 16.13 15.51 5.67
C VAL A 114 16.69 16.92 5.83
N LYS A 115 17.58 17.17 6.80
CA LYS A 115 18.21 18.50 6.99
C LYS A 115 19.12 18.92 5.83
N ASN A 116 19.78 17.96 5.17
CA ASN A 116 20.64 18.25 4.02
C ASN A 116 19.87 18.40 2.70
N LYS A 117 18.60 18.01 2.65
CA LYS A 117 17.78 18.10 1.44
C LYS A 117 16.46 18.78 1.76
N ASP A 118 16.39 20.06 1.42
CA ASP A 118 15.19 20.91 1.48
C ASP A 118 14.07 20.49 0.50
N GLN A 119 14.12 19.27 -0.06
CA GLN A 119 13.23 18.81 -1.12
C GLN A 119 13.00 17.28 -1.06
N GLY A 120 11.76 16.87 -0.79
CA GLY A 120 11.22 15.55 -1.17
C GLY A 120 10.68 14.71 -0.02
N GLY A 121 9.39 14.39 -0.09
CA GLY A 121 8.64 13.63 0.92
C GLY A 121 9.24 12.26 1.24
N VAL A 122 9.28 11.94 2.53
CA VAL A 122 9.83 10.67 3.03
C VAL A 122 8.74 9.61 2.98
N LEU A 123 8.89 8.63 2.09
CA LEU A 123 8.06 7.43 2.06
C LEU A 123 8.82 6.25 2.65
N ASN A 124 8.49 5.89 3.89
CA ASN A 124 9.00 4.68 4.51
C ASN A 124 8.24 3.45 3.95
N ALA A 125 8.90 2.65 3.12
CA ALA A 125 8.39 1.32 2.81
C ALA A 125 8.61 0.43 4.03
N ALA A 126 7.50 0.07 4.70
CA ALA A 126 7.51 -0.86 5.81
C ALA A 126 8.30 -2.14 5.45
N SER A 127 9.31 -2.43 6.25
CA SER A 127 10.13 -3.63 6.16
C SER A 127 9.27 -4.86 6.50
N SER A 128 8.69 -5.53 5.49
CA SER A 128 7.94 -6.78 5.73
C SER A 128 8.84 -7.95 6.14
N GLN A 129 10.17 -7.78 6.09
CA GLN A 129 11.15 -8.81 6.41
C GLN A 129 11.77 -8.71 7.82
N SER A 130 11.37 -7.74 8.64
CA SER A 130 11.88 -7.67 10.00
C SER A 130 10.74 -7.70 11.02
N ASN A 131 10.85 -8.63 11.97
CA ASN A 131 9.96 -8.77 13.13
C ASN A 131 10.05 -7.58 14.11
N TYR A 132 10.48 -6.39 13.66
CA TYR A 132 10.67 -5.23 14.51
C TYR A 132 9.36 -4.47 14.66
N CYS A 133 8.71 -4.69 15.81
CA CYS A 133 7.68 -3.79 16.32
C CYS A 133 8.36 -2.47 16.68
N PHE A 134 8.06 -1.39 15.95
CA PHE A 134 8.62 -0.07 16.26
C PHE A 134 8.22 0.33 17.70
N PRO A 135 9.18 0.57 18.62
CA PRO A 135 8.85 1.07 19.95
C PRO A 135 8.17 2.44 19.85
N GLU A 136 7.26 2.76 20.78
CA GLU A 136 6.29 3.87 20.69
C GLU A 136 6.90 5.28 20.42
N GLY A 137 8.21 5.46 20.53
CA GLY A 137 8.93 6.71 20.24
C GLY A 137 9.68 6.81 18.90
N ARG A 138 9.79 5.74 18.09
CA ARG A 138 10.50 5.74 16.80
C ARG A 138 9.54 5.58 15.61
N LYS A 139 8.52 6.43 15.53
CA LYS A 139 7.56 6.43 14.42
C LYS A 139 8.07 7.35 13.31
N ALA A 140 8.77 6.79 12.33
CA ALA A 140 9.03 7.47 11.07
C ALA A 140 7.75 7.43 10.23
N TYR A 141 6.91 8.44 10.39
CA TYR A 141 5.68 8.59 9.60
C TYR A 141 6.02 8.95 8.16
N ALA A 142 5.48 8.18 7.22
CA ALA A 142 5.52 8.48 5.80
C ALA A 142 4.73 9.78 5.56
N THR A 143 5.44 10.91 5.51
CA THR A 143 4.84 12.21 5.21
C THR A 143 5.22 12.54 3.79
N VAL A 144 4.28 12.31 2.88
CA VAL A 144 4.35 12.88 1.54
C VAL A 144 3.89 14.31 1.74
N MET A 145 4.83 15.24 1.92
CA MET A 145 4.49 16.66 1.82
C MET A 145 4.13 16.92 0.36
N PRO A 146 2.90 17.37 0.07
CA PRO A 146 2.64 17.97 -1.23
C PRO A 146 3.47 19.25 -1.32
N CYS A 147 4.21 19.42 -2.42
CA CYS A 147 4.67 20.74 -2.84
C CYS A 147 3.46 21.65 -3.11
#